data_AF-A0A4Q7V187-F1
#
_entry.id   AF-A0A4Q7V187-F1
#
_cell.length_a   1.000
_cell.length_b   1.000
_cell.length_c   1.000
_cell.angle_alpha   90.00
_cell.angle_beta   90.00
_cell.angle_gamma   90.00
#
_symmetry.space_group_name_H-M   'P 1'
#
loop_
_entity.id
_entity.type
_entity.pdbx_description
1 polymer ?
#
loop_
_entity_poly.entity_id
_entity_poly.type
_entity_poly.pdbx_seq_one_letter_code
_entity_poly.pdbx_strand_id
1 'polypeptide(L)'
;MTILALLFAVAAMVGNTVAALWEAKGSRLARYGRAVWLQPWFLAGLFADIVAWVFTVVALRFLPVFAVQAILAGAIAFTTLADNGWSVWNLVRRERIGVVAVLAGLVLVAGSAAPERPAELPAVATPILLVSFVLILAAAPFVWRAGRPMLLAFLAGLGFGGVALAVRAIQPGPLGWTSVGDLLRDPLVYAVVVMGVLGVLAFAAALRDGAVGTATAVLSVTEVVVPGLVGLFLLGDRIRSGWEPAAVLGLALALAGVVMLTRSDPDTEKAARVH
;
A
#
# COMPACT_ATOMS: atom_id res chain seq x y z
N MET A 1 17.17 -8.74 13.58
CA MET A 1 16.03 -9.05 12.69
C MET A 1 15.29 -7.79 12.22
N THR A 2 15.09 -6.78 13.06
CA THR A 2 14.40 -5.52 12.73
C THR A 2 14.93 -4.77 11.52
N ILE A 3 16.25 -4.57 11.45
CA ILE A 3 16.89 -3.85 10.34
C ILE A 3 16.62 -4.56 9.01
N LEU A 4 16.77 -5.89 8.99
CA LEU A 4 16.49 -6.71 7.81
C LEU A 4 15.02 -6.58 7.36
N ALA A 5 14.09 -6.55 8.30
CA ALA A 5 12.68 -6.38 7.99
C ALA A 5 12.35 -4.99 7.42
N LEU A 6 12.97 -3.94 7.97
CA LEU A 6 12.88 -2.58 7.42
C LEU A 6 13.49 -2.50 6.02
N LEU A 7 14.62 -3.18 5.79
CA LEU A 7 15.21 -3.26 4.45
C LEU A 7 14.26 -3.92 3.45
N PHE A 8 13.55 -4.98 3.83
CA PHE A 8 12.51 -5.58 2.96
C PHE A 8 11.35 -4.62 2.70
N ALA A 9 10.86 -3.90 3.71
CA ALA A 9 9.79 -2.91 3.51
C ALA A 9 10.22 -1.77 2.59
N VAL A 10 11.44 -1.25 2.77
CA VAL A 10 12.01 -0.19 1.90
C VAL A 10 12.27 -0.73 0.49
N ALA A 11 12.79 -1.95 0.35
CA ALA A 11 12.98 -2.59 -0.94
C ALA A 11 11.64 -2.79 -1.68
N ALA A 12 10.56 -3.14 -0.97
CA ALA A 12 9.21 -3.19 -1.53
C ALA A 12 8.74 -1.82 -2.01
N MET A 13 8.90 -0.76 -1.21
CA MET A 13 8.55 0.61 -1.59
C MET A 13 9.30 1.07 -2.85
N VAL A 14 10.61 0.82 -2.92
CA VAL A 14 11.43 1.14 -4.10
C VAL A 14 11.03 0.28 -5.30
N GLY A 15 10.77 -1.01 -5.09
CA GLY A 15 10.29 -1.92 -6.13
C GLY A 15 8.97 -1.48 -6.75
N ASN A 16 7.97 -1.11 -5.91
CA ASN A 16 6.70 -0.55 -6.36
C ASN A 16 6.88 0.76 -7.14
N THR A 17 7.82 1.61 -6.71
CA THR A 17 8.15 2.85 -7.46
C THR A 17 8.69 2.51 -8.84
N VAL A 18 9.64 1.59 -8.93
CA VAL A 18 10.24 1.14 -10.20
C VAL A 18 9.18 0.52 -11.11
N ALA A 19 8.32 -0.33 -10.55
CA ALA A 19 7.20 -0.95 -11.26
C ALA A 19 6.30 0.12 -11.88
N ALA A 20 5.80 1.05 -11.08
CA ALA A 20 4.94 2.14 -11.54
C ALA A 20 5.59 2.98 -12.66
N LEU A 21 6.88 3.30 -12.55
CA LEU A 21 7.61 4.05 -13.57
C LEU A 21 7.75 3.26 -14.88
N TRP A 22 8.05 1.97 -14.81
CA TRP A 22 8.19 1.09 -15.97
C TRP A 22 6.85 0.80 -16.65
N GLU A 23 5.79 0.59 -15.88
CA GLU A 23 4.43 0.43 -16.39
C GLU A 23 3.93 1.71 -17.08
N ALA A 24 4.17 2.87 -16.47
CA ALA A 24 3.82 4.15 -17.08
C ALA A 24 4.61 4.39 -18.38
N LYS A 25 5.90 4.04 -18.41
CA LYS A 25 6.72 4.08 -19.63
C LYS A 25 6.19 3.11 -20.69
N GLY A 26 5.90 1.86 -20.33
CA GLY A 26 5.35 0.86 -21.23
C GLY A 26 3.99 1.28 -21.80
N SER A 27 3.12 1.83 -20.97
CA SER A 27 1.81 2.35 -21.36
C SER A 27 1.92 3.52 -22.35
N ARG A 28 2.85 4.45 -22.13
CA ARG A 28 3.13 5.57 -23.06
C ARG A 28 3.71 5.11 -24.41
N LEU A 29 4.47 4.01 -24.42
CA LEU A 29 5.07 3.44 -25.64
C LEU A 29 4.08 2.57 -26.43
N ALA A 30 2.96 2.17 -25.81
CA ALA A 30 1.92 1.43 -26.50
C ALA A 30 1.26 2.29 -27.57
N ARG A 31 1.54 2.00 -28.84
CA ARG A 31 0.87 2.64 -29.99
C ARG A 31 -0.57 2.15 -30.09
N TYR A 32 -1.46 3.00 -30.60
CA TYR A 32 -2.84 2.65 -30.95
C TYR A 32 -2.87 1.32 -31.73
N GLY A 33 -3.66 0.36 -31.24
CA GLY A 33 -3.85 -0.96 -31.86
C GLY A 33 -2.90 -2.06 -31.40
N ARG A 34 -1.88 -1.78 -30.58
CA ARG A 34 -1.08 -2.83 -29.92
C ARG A 34 -1.42 -2.93 -28.44
N ALA A 35 -1.63 -4.17 -28.00
CA ALA A 35 -1.82 -4.52 -26.61
C ALA A 35 -0.69 -3.99 -25.71
N VAL A 36 -1.05 -3.29 -24.63
CA VAL A 36 -0.10 -2.78 -23.61
C VAL A 36 0.67 -3.94 -22.96
N TRP A 37 0.03 -5.09 -22.77
CA TRP A 37 0.64 -6.30 -22.19
C TRP A 37 1.74 -6.94 -23.05
N LEU A 38 1.96 -6.46 -24.28
CA LEU A 38 3.08 -6.88 -25.12
C LEU A 38 4.29 -5.94 -25.01
N GLN A 39 4.19 -4.84 -24.26
CA GLN A 39 5.29 -3.90 -24.10
C GLN A 39 6.31 -4.43 -23.09
N PRO A 40 7.59 -4.59 -23.47
CA PRO A 40 8.61 -5.12 -22.56
C PRO A 40 8.75 -4.34 -21.26
N TRP A 41 8.61 -3.00 -21.32
CA TRP A 41 8.65 -2.14 -20.12
C TRP A 41 7.45 -2.36 -19.21
N PHE A 42 6.27 -2.64 -19.78
CA PHE A 42 5.09 -2.96 -18.97
C PHE A 42 5.24 -4.31 -18.27
N LEU A 43 5.73 -5.33 -18.99
CA LEU A 43 6.01 -6.65 -18.41
C LEU A 43 7.12 -6.60 -17.35
N ALA A 44 8.16 -5.80 -17.56
CA ALA A 44 9.21 -5.57 -16.58
C ALA A 44 8.65 -4.89 -15.31
N GLY A 45 7.72 -3.94 -15.48
CA GLY A 45 6.99 -3.32 -14.37
C GLY A 45 6.20 -4.34 -13.56
N LEU A 46 5.39 -5.17 -14.23
CA LEU A 46 4.63 -6.24 -13.59
C LEU A 46 5.52 -7.25 -12.85
N PHE A 47 6.69 -7.58 -13.41
CA PHE A 47 7.67 -8.42 -12.72
C PHE A 47 8.23 -7.73 -11.47
N ALA A 48 8.55 -6.44 -11.55
CA ALA A 48 9.00 -5.66 -10.39
C ALA A 48 7.92 -5.59 -9.30
N ASP A 49 6.64 -5.49 -9.67
CA ASP A 49 5.51 -5.56 -8.74
C ASP A 49 5.44 -6.90 -8.00
N ILE A 50 5.62 -8.03 -8.70
CA ILE A 50 5.66 -9.35 -8.06
C ILE A 50 6.80 -9.43 -7.05
N VAL A 51 7.99 -8.95 -7.42
CA VAL A 51 9.17 -8.95 -6.53
C VAL A 51 8.94 -8.05 -5.31
N ALA A 52 8.39 -6.85 -5.51
CA ALA A 52 8.07 -5.92 -4.45
C ALA A 52 6.96 -6.46 -3.52
N TRP A 53 6.00 -7.20 -4.07
CA TRP A 53 4.99 -7.91 -3.29
C TRP A 53 5.60 -9.01 -2.43
N VAL A 54 6.54 -9.79 -2.95
CA VAL A 54 7.28 -10.79 -2.15
C VAL A 54 8.01 -10.11 -0.99
N PHE A 55 8.69 -8.98 -1.23
CA PHE A 55 9.33 -8.21 -0.15
C PHE A 55 8.32 -7.68 0.87
N THR A 56 7.14 -7.25 0.43
CA THR A 56 6.04 -6.85 1.32
C THR A 56 5.58 -8.01 2.20
N VAL A 57 5.38 -9.19 1.63
CA VAL A 57 4.99 -10.40 2.36
C VAL A 57 6.03 -10.74 3.41
N VAL A 58 7.32 -10.69 3.06
CA VAL A 58 8.42 -10.92 4.00
C VAL A 58 8.43 -9.86 5.10
N ALA A 59 8.29 -8.58 4.76
CA ALA A 59 8.24 -7.48 5.73
C ALA A 59 7.10 -7.67 6.73
N LEU A 60 5.90 -8.05 6.26
CA LEU A 60 4.73 -8.34 7.10
C LEU A 60 4.93 -9.55 8.03
N ARG A 61 5.96 -10.37 7.85
CA ARG A 61 6.30 -11.43 8.83
C ARG A 61 6.96 -10.87 10.09
N PHE A 62 7.65 -9.74 9.97
CA PHE A 62 8.52 -9.22 11.03
C PHE A 62 8.12 -7.85 11.55
N LEU A 63 7.41 -7.05 10.74
CA LEU A 63 6.97 -5.71 11.10
C LEU A 63 5.45 -5.64 11.32
N PRO A 64 5.00 -4.72 12.20
CA PRO A 64 3.60 -4.33 12.28
C PRO A 64 3.02 -3.86 10.94
N VAL A 65 1.73 -4.14 10.71
CA VAL A 65 1.01 -3.77 9.49
C VAL A 65 1.06 -2.26 9.28
N PHE A 66 0.81 -1.45 10.32
CA PHE A 66 0.84 0.01 10.20
C PHE A 66 2.19 0.52 9.68
N ALA A 67 3.30 -0.11 10.09
CA ALA A 67 4.64 0.30 9.70
C ALA A 67 4.92 -0.07 8.24
N VAL A 68 4.57 -1.31 7.83
CA VAL A 68 4.73 -1.74 6.44
C VAL A 68 3.88 -0.87 5.51
N GLN A 69 2.62 -0.65 5.85
CA GLN A 69 1.71 0.14 5.01
C GLN A 69 2.17 1.59 4.89
N ALA A 70 2.60 2.22 5.98
CA ALA A 70 3.14 3.57 5.92
C ALA A 70 4.37 3.65 5.00
N ILE A 71 5.31 2.69 5.10
CA ILE A 71 6.48 2.62 4.22
C ILE A 71 6.07 2.45 2.76
N LEU A 72 5.13 1.55 2.44
CA LEU A 72 4.66 1.37 1.07
C LEU A 72 3.99 2.63 0.50
N ALA A 73 3.18 3.33 1.30
CA ALA A 73 2.59 4.61 0.91
C ALA A 73 3.67 5.68 0.60
N GLY A 74 4.86 5.54 1.19
CA GLY A 74 6.04 6.33 0.89
C GLY A 74 6.53 6.26 -0.57
N ALA A 75 6.11 5.24 -1.33
CA ALA A 75 6.44 5.12 -2.75
C ALA A 75 5.97 6.35 -3.55
N ILE A 76 4.91 7.02 -3.11
CA ILE A 76 4.40 8.26 -3.75
C ILE A 76 5.43 9.39 -3.68
N ALA A 77 6.18 9.51 -2.58
CA ALA A 77 7.26 10.49 -2.49
C ALA A 77 8.41 10.14 -3.44
N PHE A 78 8.70 8.85 -3.60
CA PHE A 78 9.74 8.36 -4.50
C PHE A 78 9.36 8.51 -5.98
N THR A 79 8.13 8.21 -6.37
CA THR A 79 7.63 8.47 -7.72
C THR A 79 7.65 9.98 -8.03
N THR A 80 7.21 10.82 -7.08
CA THR A 80 7.28 12.28 -7.24
C THR A 80 8.73 12.78 -7.47
N LEU A 81 9.69 12.23 -6.72
CA LEU A 81 11.10 12.54 -6.92
C LEU A 81 11.60 12.07 -8.28
N ALA A 82 11.26 10.85 -8.68
CA ALA A 82 11.66 10.27 -9.97
C ALA A 82 11.14 11.11 -11.14
N ASP A 83 9.88 11.54 -11.10
CA ASP A 83 9.25 12.40 -12.11
C ASP A 83 9.90 13.79 -12.21
N ASN A 84 10.67 14.18 -11.18
CA ASN A 84 11.40 15.45 -11.10
C ASN A 84 12.92 15.25 -11.12
N GLY A 85 13.41 14.15 -11.70
CA GLY A 85 14.84 13.91 -11.92
C GLY A 85 15.64 13.65 -10.65
N TRP A 86 15.00 13.04 -9.64
CA TRP A 86 15.59 12.69 -8.34
C TRP A 86 16.14 13.87 -7.53
N SER A 87 15.79 15.11 -7.89
CA SER A 87 16.23 16.31 -7.20
C SER A 87 15.07 17.00 -6.50
N VAL A 88 15.16 17.13 -5.17
CA VAL A 88 14.20 17.90 -4.36
C VAL A 88 14.12 19.39 -4.74
N TRP A 89 15.12 19.88 -5.47
CA TRP A 89 15.18 21.26 -5.93
C TRP A 89 14.32 21.50 -7.17
N ASN A 90 14.03 20.45 -7.94
CA ASN A 90 13.12 20.53 -9.08
C ASN A 90 11.65 20.60 -8.65
N LEU A 91 11.33 20.07 -7.46
CA LEU A 91 9.99 20.09 -6.86
C LEU A 91 9.50 21.50 -6.55
N VAL A 92 8.19 21.74 -6.71
CA VAL A 92 7.59 22.97 -6.18
C VAL A 92 7.64 22.97 -4.65
N ARG A 93 7.47 24.12 -4.01
CA ARG A 93 7.52 24.25 -2.55
C ARG A 93 6.57 23.26 -1.87
N ARG A 94 5.37 23.06 -2.43
CA ARG A 94 4.35 22.16 -1.92
C ARG A 94 4.83 20.70 -1.95
N GLU A 95 5.26 20.20 -3.11
CA GLU A 95 5.80 18.85 -3.26
C GLU A 95 7.02 18.61 -2.38
N ARG A 96 7.92 19.60 -2.25
CA ARG A 96 9.07 19.49 -1.37
C ARG A 96 8.66 19.29 0.09
N ILE A 97 7.69 20.07 0.58
CA ILE A 97 7.12 19.89 1.93
C ILE A 97 6.48 18.51 2.05
N GLY A 98 5.73 18.06 1.05
CA GLY A 98 5.11 16.74 1.02
C GLY A 98 6.14 15.60 1.13
N VAL A 99 7.20 15.63 0.32
CA VAL A 99 8.29 14.64 0.37
C VAL A 99 8.97 14.65 1.73
N VAL A 100 9.31 15.82 2.27
CA VAL A 100 9.95 15.92 3.60
C VAL A 100 9.02 15.38 4.70
N ALA A 101 7.73 15.69 4.64
CA ALA A 101 6.73 15.17 5.59
C ALA A 101 6.61 13.64 5.51
N VAL A 102 6.58 13.07 4.29
CA VAL A 102 6.61 11.62 4.09
C VAL A 102 7.87 11.02 4.74
N LEU A 103 9.06 11.48 4.36
CA LEU A 103 10.31 10.89 4.84
C LEU A 103 10.46 11.02 6.36
N ALA A 104 10.13 12.18 6.94
CA ALA A 104 10.13 12.36 8.39
C ALA A 104 9.11 11.43 9.07
N GLY A 105 7.93 11.29 8.49
CA GLY A 105 6.89 10.38 8.97
C GLY A 105 7.35 8.92 8.96
N LEU A 106 8.00 8.49 7.88
CA LEU A 106 8.56 7.14 7.75
C LEU A 106 9.63 6.85 8.80
N VAL A 107 10.52 7.81 9.07
CA VAL A 107 11.55 7.66 10.12
C VAL A 107 10.92 7.44 11.49
N LEU A 108 9.90 8.25 11.83
CA LEU A 108 9.18 8.12 13.10
C LEU A 108 8.43 6.79 13.19
N VAL A 109 7.72 6.39 12.12
CA VAL A 109 6.97 5.13 12.06
C VAL A 109 7.92 3.94 12.19
N ALA A 110 9.01 3.92 11.42
CA ALA A 110 10.02 2.87 11.48
C ALA A 110 10.67 2.77 12.87
N GLY A 111 10.96 3.91 13.51
CA GLY A 111 11.49 3.95 14.87
C GLY A 111 10.50 3.49 15.95
N SER A 112 9.20 3.69 15.69
CA SER A 112 8.12 3.31 16.61
C SER A 112 7.72 1.83 16.52
N ALA A 113 8.08 1.14 15.44
CA ALA A 113 7.71 -0.26 15.24
C ALA A 113 8.38 -1.16 16.29
N ALA A 114 7.59 -1.88 17.10
CA ALA A 114 8.13 -2.91 17.98
C ALA A 114 8.38 -4.18 17.16
N PRO A 115 9.64 -4.63 17.01
CA PRO A 115 9.98 -5.70 16.10
C PRO A 115 9.82 -7.06 16.79
N GLU A 116 8.59 -7.49 16.99
CA GLU A 116 8.25 -8.83 17.48
C GLU A 116 6.80 -9.12 17.12
N ARG A 117 6.59 -10.07 16.20
CA ARG A 117 5.25 -10.63 15.96
C ARG A 117 4.84 -11.46 17.19
N PRO A 118 3.61 -11.35 17.69
CA PRO A 118 3.10 -12.27 18.69
C PRO A 118 3.25 -13.72 18.20
N ALA A 119 3.66 -14.62 19.11
CA ALA A 119 3.86 -16.04 18.78
C ALA A 119 2.57 -16.69 18.26
N GLU A 120 1.42 -16.26 18.78
CA GLU A 120 0.10 -16.74 18.38
C GLU A 120 -0.86 -15.55 18.23
N LEU A 121 -1.73 -15.61 17.23
CA LEU A 121 -2.85 -14.69 17.09
C LEU A 121 -3.97 -15.07 18.07
N PRO A 122 -4.77 -14.09 18.54
CA PRO A 122 -6.01 -14.40 19.25
C PRO A 122 -6.88 -15.35 18.40
N ALA A 123 -7.48 -16.37 19.02
CA ALA A 123 -8.30 -17.37 18.30
C ALA A 123 -9.47 -16.75 17.51
N VAL A 124 -9.93 -15.57 17.93
CA VAL A 124 -11.01 -14.79 17.28
C VAL A 124 -10.54 -13.98 16.07
N ALA A 125 -9.24 -13.77 15.89
CA ALA A 125 -8.70 -12.87 14.87
C ALA A 125 -9.04 -13.34 13.45
N THR A 126 -8.73 -14.61 13.12
CA THR A 126 -9.02 -15.18 11.80
C THR A 126 -10.52 -15.17 11.46
N PRO A 127 -11.44 -15.64 12.35
CA PRO A 127 -12.87 -15.52 12.10
C PRO A 127 -13.35 -14.09 11.87
N ILE A 128 -12.90 -13.13 12.68
CA ILE A 128 -13.29 -11.71 12.54
C ILE A 128 -12.83 -11.15 11.20
N LEU A 129 -11.60 -11.45 10.78
CA LEU A 129 -11.09 -11.03 9.47
C LEU A 129 -11.93 -11.62 8.33
N LEU A 130 -12.20 -12.93 8.35
CA LEU A 130 -12.99 -13.59 7.30
C LEU A 130 -14.41 -13.02 7.21
N VAL A 131 -15.08 -12.82 8.34
CA VAL A 131 -16.41 -12.17 8.37
C VAL A 131 -16.33 -10.76 7.82
N SER A 132 -15.30 -9.98 8.21
CA SER A 132 -15.10 -8.62 7.70
C SER A 132 -14.90 -8.59 6.19
N PHE A 133 -14.10 -9.52 5.63
CA PHE A 133 -13.88 -9.64 4.19
C PHE A 133 -15.16 -10.03 3.45
N VAL A 134 -15.94 -10.96 3.98
CA VAL A 134 -17.25 -11.33 3.42
C VAL A 134 -18.19 -10.13 3.41
N LEU A 135 -18.25 -9.34 4.49
CA LEU A 135 -19.08 -8.13 4.55
C LEU A 135 -18.63 -7.07 3.54
N ILE A 136 -17.32 -6.86 3.38
CA ILE A 136 -16.78 -5.95 2.36
C ILE A 136 -17.17 -6.40 0.95
N LEU A 137 -17.03 -7.70 0.65
CA LEU A 137 -17.43 -8.28 -0.63
C LEU A 137 -18.94 -8.20 -0.88
N ALA A 138 -19.75 -8.40 0.16
CA ALA A 138 -21.20 -8.23 0.08
C ALA A 138 -21.60 -6.77 -0.16
N ALA A 139 -20.85 -5.81 0.39
CA ALA A 139 -21.08 -4.37 0.19
C ALA A 139 -20.60 -3.88 -1.19
N ALA A 140 -19.60 -4.54 -1.79
CA ALA A 140 -18.97 -4.09 -3.04
C ALA A 140 -19.97 -3.81 -4.19
N PRO A 141 -20.94 -4.69 -4.52
CA PRO A 141 -21.91 -4.42 -5.59
C PRO A 141 -22.77 -3.17 -5.37
N PHE A 142 -23.00 -2.75 -4.12
CA PHE A 142 -23.73 -1.53 -3.79
C PHE A 142 -22.88 -0.30 -4.02
N VAL A 143 -21.60 -0.36 -3.60
CA VAL A 143 -20.62 0.70 -3.86
C VAL A 143 -20.40 0.91 -5.35
N TRP A 144 -20.31 -0.19 -6.11
CA TRP A 144 -20.21 -0.14 -7.58
C TRP A 144 -21.41 0.51 -8.23
N ARG A 145 -22.63 0.16 -7.79
CA ARG A 145 -23.86 0.78 -8.29
C ARG A 145 -23.96 2.26 -7.96
N ALA A 146 -23.44 2.69 -6.82
CA ALA A 146 -23.41 4.10 -6.47
C ALA A 146 -22.52 4.93 -7.39
N GLY A 147 -21.50 4.31 -8.03
CA GLY A 147 -20.64 4.95 -9.03
C GLY A 147 -19.81 6.13 -8.49
N ARG A 148 -19.72 6.30 -7.17
CA ARG A 148 -19.00 7.44 -6.56
C ARG A 148 -17.50 7.13 -6.51
N PRO A 149 -16.64 7.87 -7.24
CA PRO A 149 -15.22 7.52 -7.35
C PRO A 149 -14.50 7.43 -6.00
N MET A 150 -14.83 8.31 -5.06
CA MET A 150 -14.25 8.29 -3.72
C MET A 150 -14.65 7.05 -2.91
N LEU A 151 -15.88 6.54 -3.07
CA LEU A 151 -16.29 5.31 -2.40
C LEU A 151 -15.61 4.08 -3.03
N LEU A 152 -15.39 4.09 -4.34
CA LEU A 152 -14.64 3.05 -5.05
C LEU A 152 -13.16 3.06 -4.64
N ALA A 153 -12.54 4.24 -4.49
CA ALA A 153 -11.17 4.36 -3.98
C ALA A 153 -11.05 3.90 -2.52
N PHE A 154 -12.05 4.21 -1.68
CA PHE A 154 -12.12 3.69 -0.32
C PHE A 154 -12.24 2.16 -0.30
N LEU A 155 -13.15 1.60 -1.11
CA LEU A 155 -13.31 0.15 -1.25
C LEU A 155 -12.03 -0.52 -1.75
N ALA A 156 -11.30 0.15 -2.66
CA ALA A 156 -10.01 -0.34 -3.13
C ALA A 156 -8.97 -0.40 -2.00
N GLY A 157 -8.93 0.62 -1.14
CA GLY A 157 -8.03 0.64 0.02
C GLY A 157 -8.38 -0.42 1.06
N LEU A 158 -9.68 -0.72 1.23
CA LEU A 158 -10.12 -1.88 2.02
C LEU A 158 -9.70 -3.21 1.39
N GLY A 159 -9.74 -3.30 0.05
CA GLY A 159 -9.22 -4.43 -0.72
C GLY A 159 -7.75 -4.71 -0.42
N PHE A 160 -6.86 -3.77 -0.74
CA PHE A 160 -5.43 -3.94 -0.51
C PHE A 160 -5.06 -4.03 0.97
N GLY A 161 -5.73 -3.28 1.84
CA GLY A 161 -5.57 -3.42 3.29
C GLY A 161 -5.98 -4.81 3.79
N GLY A 162 -7.03 -5.39 3.21
CA GLY A 162 -7.44 -6.78 3.45
C GLY A 162 -6.38 -7.79 3.01
N VAL A 163 -5.69 -7.55 1.90
CA VAL A 163 -4.53 -8.36 1.48
C VAL A 163 -3.43 -8.34 2.54
N ALA A 164 -3.06 -7.15 3.02
CA ALA A 164 -2.03 -7.00 4.05
C ALA A 164 -2.41 -7.71 5.35
N LEU A 165 -3.67 -7.57 5.79
CA LEU A 165 -4.19 -8.25 6.97
C LEU A 165 -4.22 -9.76 6.81
N ALA A 166 -4.66 -10.27 5.66
CA ALA A 166 -4.68 -11.70 5.39
C ALA A 166 -3.25 -12.28 5.40
N VAL A 167 -2.30 -11.64 4.73
CA VAL A 167 -0.88 -12.02 4.77
C VAL A 167 -0.32 -11.99 6.19
N ARG A 168 -0.63 -10.94 6.96
CA ARG A 168 -0.22 -10.80 8.36
C ARG A 168 -0.87 -11.84 9.27
N ALA A 169 -2.09 -12.30 8.96
CA ALA A 169 -2.83 -13.25 9.78
C ALA A 169 -2.47 -14.71 9.47
N ILE A 170 -2.01 -15.02 8.26
CA ILE A 170 -1.50 -16.36 7.89
C ILE A 170 -0.34 -16.72 8.85
N GLN A 171 -0.52 -17.69 9.73
CA GLN A 171 0.51 -18.21 10.65
C GLN A 171 0.78 -19.69 10.34
N PRO A 172 2.03 -20.16 10.46
CA PRO A 172 2.29 -21.60 10.51
C PRO A 172 1.42 -22.22 11.60
N GLY A 173 0.60 -23.20 11.24
CA GLY A 173 -0.17 -23.95 12.21
C GLY A 173 0.73 -24.70 13.21
N PRO A 174 0.15 -25.37 14.23
CA PRO A 174 0.89 -26.07 15.29
C PRO A 174 1.90 -27.13 14.79
N LEU A 175 1.76 -27.61 13.55
CA LEU A 175 2.62 -28.60 12.90
C LEU A 175 3.64 -27.99 11.90
N GLY A 176 3.67 -26.66 11.76
CA GLY A 176 4.47 -25.96 10.75
C GLY A 176 3.93 -26.13 9.31
N TRP A 177 4.26 -25.20 8.40
CA TRP A 177 3.98 -25.38 6.97
C TRP A 177 4.97 -26.39 6.39
N THR A 178 4.68 -27.68 6.52
CA THR A 178 5.55 -28.74 5.97
C THR A 178 5.35 -28.97 4.47
N SER A 179 4.26 -28.45 3.91
CA SER A 179 3.95 -28.57 2.48
C SER A 179 3.17 -27.36 1.93
N VAL A 180 3.25 -27.14 0.61
CA VAL A 180 2.38 -26.19 -0.12
C VAL A 180 0.90 -26.54 0.06
N GLY A 181 0.58 -27.83 0.24
CA GLY A 181 -0.79 -28.30 0.45
C GLY A 181 -1.41 -27.78 1.75
N ASP A 182 -0.60 -27.55 2.78
CA ASP A 182 -1.09 -26.97 4.04
C ASP A 182 -1.49 -25.51 3.85
N LEU A 183 -0.72 -24.75 3.05
CA LEU A 183 -1.00 -23.36 2.68
C LEU A 183 -2.32 -23.22 1.94
N LEU A 184 -2.59 -24.13 1.01
CA LEU A 184 -3.84 -24.12 0.25
C LEU A 184 -5.08 -24.43 1.09
N ARG A 185 -4.94 -24.97 2.31
CA ARG A 185 -6.08 -25.21 3.22
C ARG A 185 -6.43 -23.98 4.06
N ASP A 186 -5.55 -22.97 4.12
CA ASP A 186 -5.82 -21.75 4.88
C ASP A 186 -6.76 -20.82 4.09
N PRO A 187 -7.97 -20.54 4.62
CA PRO A 187 -8.93 -19.66 3.95
C PRO A 187 -8.39 -18.26 3.65
N LEU A 188 -7.42 -17.77 4.43
CA LEU A 188 -6.82 -16.44 4.24
C LEU A 188 -6.00 -16.35 2.95
N VAL A 189 -5.49 -17.47 2.42
CA VAL A 189 -4.78 -17.48 1.14
C VAL A 189 -5.72 -17.10 -0.01
N TYR A 190 -6.97 -17.55 0.06
CA TYR A 190 -8.00 -17.15 -0.90
C TYR A 190 -8.43 -15.70 -0.67
N ALA A 191 -8.48 -15.24 0.59
CA ALA A 191 -8.77 -13.85 0.90
C ALA A 191 -7.73 -12.89 0.31
N VAL A 192 -6.44 -13.24 0.30
CA VAL A 192 -5.38 -12.46 -0.38
C VAL A 192 -5.73 -12.22 -1.85
N VAL A 193 -6.13 -13.26 -2.57
CA VAL A 193 -6.45 -13.15 -4.00
C VAL A 193 -7.73 -12.35 -4.20
N VAL A 194 -8.81 -12.71 -3.49
CA VAL A 194 -10.13 -12.09 -3.68
C VAL A 194 -10.10 -10.60 -3.30
N MET A 195 -9.48 -10.25 -2.17
CA MET A 195 -9.36 -8.86 -1.74
C MET A 195 -8.41 -8.06 -2.62
N GLY A 196 -7.35 -8.67 -3.16
CA GLY A 196 -6.46 -8.04 -4.13
C GLY A 196 -7.18 -7.72 -5.45
N VAL A 197 -7.93 -8.69 -5.99
CA VAL A 197 -8.75 -8.48 -7.19
C VAL A 197 -9.80 -7.40 -6.94
N LEU A 198 -10.47 -7.41 -5.79
CA LEU A 198 -11.40 -6.36 -5.40
C LEU A 198 -10.71 -4.98 -5.39
N GLY A 199 -9.52 -4.90 -4.77
CA GLY A 199 -8.70 -3.68 -4.71
C GLY A 199 -8.41 -3.10 -6.10
N VAL A 200 -7.85 -3.94 -6.98
CA VAL A 200 -7.50 -3.57 -8.35
C VAL A 200 -8.73 -3.10 -9.13
N LEU A 201 -9.82 -3.87 -9.11
CA LEU A 201 -11.01 -3.55 -9.88
C LEU A 201 -11.70 -2.28 -9.35
N ALA A 202 -11.80 -2.12 -8.04
CA ALA A 202 -12.39 -0.95 -7.41
C ALA A 202 -11.57 0.30 -7.71
N PHE A 203 -10.23 0.20 -7.65
CA PHE A 203 -9.36 1.33 -7.97
C PHE A 203 -9.45 1.70 -9.45
N ALA A 204 -9.38 0.72 -10.34
CA ALA A 204 -9.57 0.94 -11.77
C ALA A 204 -10.91 1.60 -12.07
N ALA A 205 -12.00 1.20 -11.39
CA ALA A 205 -13.30 1.85 -11.51
C ALA A 205 -13.30 3.28 -10.96
N ALA A 206 -12.63 3.54 -9.84
CA ALA A 206 -12.49 4.89 -9.27
C ALA A 206 -11.77 5.84 -10.24
N LEU A 207 -10.78 5.35 -10.98
CA LEU A 207 -10.00 6.16 -11.93
C LEU A 207 -10.73 6.46 -13.24
N ARG A 208 -11.83 5.77 -13.56
CA ARG A 208 -12.61 6.03 -14.79
C ARG A 208 -13.24 7.43 -14.77
N ASP A 209 -13.86 7.76 -13.64
CA ASP A 209 -14.66 8.99 -13.49
C ASP A 209 -14.12 9.89 -12.36
N GLY A 210 -13.06 9.48 -11.67
CA GLY A 210 -12.45 10.20 -10.55
C GLY A 210 -11.12 10.83 -10.89
N ALA A 211 -10.80 11.94 -10.22
CA ALA A 211 -9.48 12.53 -10.29
C ALA A 211 -8.43 11.57 -9.69
N VAL A 212 -7.46 11.15 -10.51
CA VAL A 212 -6.41 10.16 -10.16
C VAL A 212 -5.77 10.50 -8.82
N GLY A 213 -5.33 11.74 -8.66
CA GLY A 213 -4.70 12.21 -7.43
C GLY A 213 -5.58 12.05 -6.18
N THR A 214 -6.84 12.42 -6.27
CA THR A 214 -7.76 12.31 -5.12
C THR A 214 -8.11 10.85 -4.83
N ALA A 215 -8.29 10.02 -5.85
CA ALA A 215 -8.54 8.60 -5.69
C ALA A 215 -7.34 7.90 -5.03
N THR A 216 -6.12 8.16 -5.49
CA THR A 216 -4.89 7.62 -4.87
C THR A 216 -4.74 8.08 -3.43
N ALA A 217 -5.06 9.34 -3.11
CA ALA A 217 -5.03 9.83 -1.74
C ALA A 217 -5.97 9.03 -0.82
N VAL A 218 -7.22 8.82 -1.25
CA VAL A 218 -8.23 8.06 -0.48
C VAL A 218 -7.81 6.60 -0.33
N LEU A 219 -7.32 6.00 -1.41
CA LEU A 219 -6.77 4.64 -1.42
C LEU A 219 -5.68 4.49 -0.36
N SER A 220 -4.60 5.28 -0.47
CA SER A 220 -3.43 5.17 0.40
C SER A 220 -3.76 5.44 1.86
N VAL A 221 -4.60 6.43 2.16
CA VAL A 221 -5.02 6.68 3.55
C VAL A 221 -5.80 5.48 4.11
N THR A 222 -6.72 4.92 3.33
CA THR A 222 -7.54 3.79 3.77
C THR A 222 -6.71 2.53 3.97
N GLU A 223 -5.85 2.22 3.00
CA GLU A 223 -4.94 1.07 3.00
C GLU A 223 -3.90 1.15 4.13
N VAL A 224 -3.58 2.34 4.63
CA VAL A 224 -2.66 2.49 5.76
C VAL A 224 -3.40 2.44 7.09
N VAL A 225 -4.44 3.26 7.24
CA VAL A 225 -5.10 3.48 8.53
C VAL A 225 -5.91 2.26 8.94
N VAL A 226 -6.76 1.73 8.05
CA VAL A 226 -7.69 0.65 8.42
C VAL A 226 -6.93 -0.61 8.85
N PRO A 227 -6.05 -1.20 8.02
CA PRO A 227 -5.34 -2.40 8.44
C PRO A 227 -4.28 -2.11 9.50
N GLY A 228 -3.76 -0.88 9.61
CA GLY A 228 -2.91 -0.48 10.73
C GLY A 228 -3.65 -0.57 12.07
N LEU A 229 -4.87 -0.05 12.16
CA LEU A 229 -5.70 -0.14 13.35
C LEU A 229 -6.11 -1.60 13.65
N VAL A 230 -6.52 -2.35 12.63
CA VAL A 230 -6.85 -3.78 12.81
C VAL A 230 -5.61 -4.57 13.25
N GLY A 231 -4.43 -4.27 12.71
CA GLY A 231 -3.17 -4.86 13.16
C GLY A 231 -2.93 -4.65 14.66
N LEU A 232 -3.07 -3.41 15.13
CA LEU A 232 -2.87 -3.04 16.53
C LEU A 232 -3.91 -3.67 17.48
N PHE A 233 -5.19 -3.63 17.12
CA PHE A 233 -6.27 -4.05 18.01
C PHE A 233 -6.63 -5.54 17.92
N LEU A 234 -6.40 -6.19 16.77
CA LEU A 234 -6.82 -7.57 16.52
C LEU A 234 -5.64 -8.55 16.35
N LEU A 235 -4.57 -8.13 15.66
CA LEU A 235 -3.44 -9.01 15.33
C LEU A 235 -2.28 -8.94 16.33
N GLY A 236 -2.43 -8.12 17.38
CA GLY A 236 -1.43 -7.94 18.42
C GLY A 236 -0.16 -7.23 17.94
N ASP A 237 -0.26 -6.43 16.86
CA ASP A 237 0.84 -5.55 16.50
C ASP A 237 1.10 -4.55 17.63
N ARG A 238 2.37 -4.25 17.89
CA ARG A 238 2.78 -3.40 19.00
C ARG A 238 3.58 -2.20 18.50
N ILE A 239 3.36 -1.08 19.16
CA ILE A 239 4.21 0.10 19.09
C ILE A 239 5.23 -0.04 20.23
N ARG A 240 6.46 0.39 20.00
CA ARG A 240 7.51 0.43 21.02
C ARG A 240 7.03 1.30 22.20
N SER A 241 7.18 0.81 23.41
CA SER A 241 6.75 1.54 24.62
C SER A 241 7.34 2.95 24.65
N GLY A 242 6.48 3.96 24.83
CA GLY A 242 6.86 5.37 24.87
C GLY A 242 7.02 6.03 23.50
N TRP A 243 6.82 5.29 22.40
CA TRP A 243 6.86 5.80 21.03
C TRP A 243 5.47 5.98 20.42
N GLU A 244 4.39 5.84 21.20
CA GLU A 244 3.02 6.02 20.73
C GLU A 244 2.78 7.41 20.12
N PRO A 245 3.23 8.53 20.75
CA PRO A 245 3.11 9.85 20.14
C PRO A 245 3.90 9.97 18.84
N ALA A 246 5.09 9.36 18.77
CA ALA A 246 5.93 9.34 17.57
C ALA A 246 5.29 8.52 16.45
N ALA A 247 4.64 7.39 16.76
CA ALA A 247 3.91 6.58 15.80
C ALA A 247 2.74 7.38 15.19
N VAL A 248 1.94 8.03 16.04
CA VAL A 248 0.79 8.85 15.60
C VAL A 248 1.26 10.03 14.77
N LEU A 249 2.25 10.78 15.25
CA LEU A 249 2.82 11.92 14.51
C LEU A 249 3.44 11.47 13.19
N GLY A 250 4.18 10.36 13.21
CA GLY A 250 4.82 9.81 12.03
C GLY A 250 3.81 9.40 10.97
N LEU A 251 2.74 8.71 11.37
CA LEU A 251 1.65 8.32 10.50
C LEU A 251 0.93 9.56 9.93
N ALA A 252 0.63 10.54 10.78
CA ALA A 252 -0.01 11.79 10.37
C ALA A 252 0.84 12.56 9.35
N LEU A 253 2.15 12.68 9.57
CA LEU A 253 3.08 13.33 8.64
C LEU A 253 3.17 12.57 7.31
N ALA A 254 3.28 11.24 7.37
CA ALA A 254 3.36 10.40 6.18
C ALA A 254 2.09 10.52 5.32
N LEU A 255 0.92 10.40 5.94
CA LEU A 255 -0.36 10.48 5.23
C LEU A 255 -0.64 11.90 4.73
N ALA A 256 -0.36 12.93 5.52
CA ALA A 256 -0.51 14.32 5.08
C ALA A 256 0.40 14.62 3.88
N GLY A 257 1.66 14.15 3.92
CA GLY A 257 2.58 14.27 2.79
C GLY A 257 2.08 13.53 1.55
N VAL A 258 1.62 12.29 1.68
CA VAL A 258 1.02 11.52 0.57
C VAL A 258 -0.19 12.24 -0.04
N VAL A 259 -1.13 12.72 0.79
CA VAL A 259 -2.31 13.47 0.33
C VAL A 259 -1.91 14.76 -0.38
N MET A 260 -0.87 15.43 0.13
CA MET A 260 -0.35 16.66 -0.46
C MET A 260 0.26 16.41 -1.83
N LEU A 261 1.04 15.34 -1.99
CA LEU A 261 1.72 14.95 -3.24
C LEU A 261 0.75 14.44 -4.31
N THR A 262 -0.23 13.63 -3.90
CA THR A 262 -1.21 13.05 -4.83
C THR A 262 -2.18 14.08 -5.38
N ARG A 263 -2.49 15.14 -4.63
CA ARG A 263 -3.36 16.24 -5.10
C ARG A 263 -2.63 17.33 -5.89
N SER A 264 -1.37 17.14 -6.25
CA SER A 264 -0.65 18.09 -7.11
C SER A 264 -1.06 17.82 -8.55
N ASP A 265 -1.67 18.81 -9.21
CA ASP A 265 -1.99 18.71 -10.63
C ASP A 265 -0.75 19.16 -11.45
N PRO A 266 -0.02 18.24 -12.11
CA PRO A 266 1.29 18.54 -12.68
C PRO A 266 1.24 19.63 -13.76
N ASP A 267 0.11 19.77 -14.46
CA ASP A 267 -0.02 20.65 -15.62
C ASP A 267 -0.31 22.10 -15.23
N THR A 268 -0.96 22.34 -14.08
CA THR A 268 -1.32 23.69 -13.65
C THR A 268 -0.13 24.43 -13.01
N GLU A 269 0.72 23.74 -12.26
CA GLU A 269 1.87 24.35 -11.58
C GLU A 269 3.13 24.45 -12.47
N LYS A 270 3.31 23.57 -13.47
CA LYS A 270 4.43 23.67 -14.43
C LYS A 270 4.24 24.81 -15.43
N ALA A 271 3.01 25.08 -15.86
CA ALA A 271 2.70 26.24 -16.71
C ALA A 271 3.07 27.58 -16.04
N ALA A 272 2.93 27.68 -14.72
CA ALA A 272 3.31 28.86 -13.94
C ALA A 272 4.84 29.08 -13.81
N ARG A 273 5.68 28.11 -14.20
CA ARG A 273 7.16 28.27 -14.21
C ARG A 273 7.71 28.73 -15.56
N VAL A 274 6.89 28.67 -16.62
CA VAL A 274 7.27 29.08 -17.97
C VAL A 274 6.89 30.55 -18.24
N HIS A 275 6.19 31.18 -17.31
CA HIS A 275 5.85 32.62 -17.28
C HIS A 275 6.56 33.31 -16.12
#